data_AF-A0A6A4ICM9-F1
#
_entry.id   AF-A0A6A4ICM9-F1
#
_cell.length_a   1.000
_cell.length_b   1.000
_cell.length_c   1.000
_cell.angle_alpha   90.00
_cell.angle_beta   90.00
_cell.angle_gamma   90.00
#
_symmetry.space_group_name_H-M   'P 1'
#
loop_
_entity.id
_entity.type
_entity.pdbx_description
1 polymer ?
#
loop_
_entity_poly.entity_id
_entity_poly.type
_entity_poly.pdbx_seq_one_letter_code
_entity_poly.pdbx_strand_id
1 'polypeptide(L)'
;MTPLPRPPANEVLNEVALDTIRNNPHLFNITTPINVDRFETLLSPHPNQSFVQSVCTGFRQGFWPRAVIDNPEIPVVLDRSRKLHDPRHLVFACEQRDKEIAERRFSPTFPVLLPGMQCVPVVVVPKPHTNKFRLAVDHSADPFPLNSFINRRDVKIKMDDLHDLG
;
A
#
# COMPACT_ATOMS: atom_id res chain seq x y z
N MET A 1 3.45 -23.05 -4.04
CA MET A 1 3.15 -21.62 -4.30
C MET A 1 4.30 -21.01 -5.09
N THR A 2 4.01 -20.17 -6.08
CA THR A 2 5.05 -19.42 -6.80
C THR A 2 5.54 -18.23 -5.97
N PRO A 3 6.78 -17.75 -6.18
CA PRO A 3 7.28 -16.53 -5.55
C PRO A 3 6.35 -15.34 -5.73
N LEU A 4 6.33 -14.46 -4.73
CA LEU A 4 5.60 -13.20 -4.82
C LEU A 4 6.18 -12.33 -5.95
N PRO A 5 5.32 -11.58 -6.65
CA PRO A 5 5.72 -10.80 -7.80
C PRO A 5 6.61 -9.63 -7.38
N ARG A 6 7.52 -9.26 -8.27
CA ARG A 6 8.31 -8.04 -8.16
C ARG A 6 7.72 -6.96 -9.08
N PRO A 7 8.02 -5.68 -8.84
CA PRO A 7 7.62 -4.63 -9.75
C PRO A 7 8.14 -4.91 -11.16
N PRO A 8 7.35 -4.62 -12.22
CA PRO A 8 7.79 -4.77 -13.59
C PRO A 8 8.90 -3.76 -13.94
N ALA A 9 9.62 -4.00 -15.03
CA ALA A 9 10.82 -3.23 -15.39
C ALA A 9 10.57 -1.73 -15.55
N ASN A 10 9.41 -1.33 -16.08
CA ASN A 10 9.03 0.09 -16.21
C ASN A 10 8.92 0.79 -14.84
N GLU A 11 8.51 0.08 -13.79
CA GLU A 11 8.44 0.62 -12.42
C GLU A 11 9.81 0.63 -11.74
N VAL A 12 10.60 -0.43 -11.95
CA VAL A 12 11.97 -0.52 -11.41
C VAL A 12 12.89 0.53 -12.03
N LEU A 13 12.61 0.97 -13.26
CA LEU A 13 13.38 1.98 -13.99
C LEU A 13 12.71 3.36 -14.00
N ASN A 14 11.67 3.58 -13.19
CA ASN A 14 11.00 4.87 -13.09
C ASN A 14 11.90 5.88 -12.34
N GLU A 15 12.76 6.58 -13.08
CA GLU A 15 13.74 7.53 -12.53
C GLU A 15 13.06 8.61 -11.66
N VAL A 16 11.90 9.10 -12.07
CA VAL A 16 11.16 10.13 -11.35
C VAL A 16 10.73 9.64 -9.96
N ALA A 17 10.15 8.45 -9.87
CA ALA A 17 9.75 7.86 -8.59
C ALA A 17 10.98 7.52 -7.72
N LEU A 18 12.03 6.95 -8.33
CA LEU A 18 13.26 6.59 -7.64
C LEU A 18 13.99 7.80 -7.05
N ASP A 19 14.02 8.91 -7.77
CA ASP A 19 14.64 10.16 -7.30
C ASP A 19 13.82 10.74 -6.14
N THR A 20 12.50 10.73 -6.22
CA THR A 20 11.64 11.13 -5.10
C THR A 20 11.87 10.27 -3.86
N ILE A 21 11.97 8.94 -4.02
CA ILE A 21 12.25 8.01 -2.91
C ILE A 21 13.62 8.28 -2.31
N ARG A 22 14.66 8.42 -3.15
CA ARG A 22 16.04 8.63 -2.73
C ARG A 22 16.23 9.94 -1.97
N ASN A 23 15.56 11.00 -2.41
CA ASN A 23 15.64 12.31 -1.80
C ASN A 23 14.75 12.46 -0.56
N ASN A 24 13.76 11.56 -0.38
CA ASN A 24 12.80 11.63 0.73
C ASN A 24 12.61 10.28 1.45
N PRO A 25 13.69 9.63 1.92
CA PRO A 25 13.59 8.27 2.49
C PRO A 25 12.67 8.19 3.71
N HIS A 26 12.53 9.30 4.45
CA HIS A 26 11.64 9.41 5.61
C HIS A 26 10.14 9.31 5.25
N LEU A 27 9.76 9.52 3.98
CA LEU A 27 8.37 9.39 3.52
C LEU A 27 8.01 7.96 3.10
N PHE A 28 8.99 7.10 2.85
CA PHE A 28 8.81 5.76 2.24
C PHE A 28 9.40 4.65 3.10
N ASN A 29 9.38 4.83 4.42
CA ASN A 29 9.94 3.85 5.34
C ASN A 29 9.15 2.53 5.29
N ILE A 30 9.88 1.42 5.25
CA ILE A 30 9.31 0.08 5.23
C ILE A 30 9.39 -0.49 6.63
N THR A 31 8.29 -0.42 7.35
CA THR A 31 8.19 -0.94 8.71
C THR A 31 7.46 -2.27 8.72
N THR A 32 8.02 -3.24 9.43
CA THR A 32 7.35 -4.51 9.72
C THR A 32 7.55 -4.86 11.19
N PRO A 33 6.52 -5.36 11.90
CA PRO A 33 6.68 -5.87 13.26
C PRO A 33 7.41 -7.23 13.29
N ILE A 34 7.63 -7.85 12.12
CA ILE A 34 8.25 -9.17 12.01
C ILE A 34 9.76 -9.03 12.02
N ASN A 35 10.44 -9.80 12.88
CA ASN A 35 11.89 -10.00 12.79
C ASN A 35 12.19 -10.87 11.56
N VAL A 36 12.52 -10.21 10.44
CA VAL A 36 12.69 -10.88 9.14
C VAL A 36 13.86 -11.87 9.17
N ASP A 37 14.96 -11.54 9.84
CA ASP A 37 16.14 -12.42 9.91
C ASP A 37 15.83 -13.71 10.68
N ARG A 38 15.07 -13.59 11.79
CA ARG A 38 14.60 -14.75 12.54
C ARG A 38 13.59 -15.56 11.74
N PHE A 39 12.65 -14.90 11.07
CA PHE A 39 11.65 -15.54 10.21
C PHE A 39 12.32 -16.35 9.09
N GLU A 40 13.29 -15.75 8.40
CA GLU A 40 14.08 -16.41 7.35
C GLU A 40 14.88 -17.59 7.89
N THR A 41 15.52 -17.43 9.05
CA THR A 41 16.27 -18.52 9.71
C THR A 41 15.37 -19.71 10.05
N LEU A 42 14.21 -19.46 10.65
CA LEU A 42 13.24 -20.49 11.04
C LEU A 42 12.68 -21.26 9.83
N LEU A 43 12.62 -20.59 8.67
CA LEU A 43 12.11 -21.18 7.43
C LEU A 43 13.22 -21.67 6.49
N SER A 44 14.49 -21.68 6.92
CA SER A 44 15.58 -22.25 6.12
C SER A 44 15.39 -23.71 5.69
N PRO A 45 14.71 -24.62 6.43
CA PRO A 45 14.47 -25.98 5.96
C PRO A 45 13.21 -26.10 5.07
N HIS A 46 12.47 -25.01 4.83
CA HIS A 46 11.23 -25.07 4.08
C HIS A 46 11.50 -25.48 2.61
N PRO A 47 10.77 -26.45 2.03
CA PRO A 47 11.07 -26.96 0.68
C PRO A 47 10.87 -25.92 -0.43
N ASN A 48 10.02 -24.92 -0.20
CA ASN A 48 9.77 -23.84 -1.15
C ASN A 48 10.57 -22.57 -0.80
N GLN A 49 11.90 -22.65 -0.89
CA GLN A 49 12.79 -21.52 -0.54
C GLN A 49 12.56 -20.28 -1.40
N SER A 50 12.23 -20.43 -2.68
CA SER A 50 11.99 -19.30 -3.57
C SER A 50 10.80 -18.43 -3.10
N PHE A 51 9.74 -19.06 -2.60
CA PHE A 51 8.63 -18.35 -1.99
C PHE A 51 9.04 -17.65 -0.69
N VAL A 52 9.73 -18.36 0.21
CA VAL A 52 10.23 -17.80 1.48
C VAL A 52 11.08 -16.55 1.23
N GLN A 53 12.05 -16.64 0.31
CA GLN A 53 12.91 -15.51 -0.08
C GLN A 53 12.11 -14.32 -0.63
N SER A 54 11.08 -14.58 -1.44
CA SER A 54 10.21 -13.51 -1.96
C SER A 54 9.41 -12.80 -0.87
N VAL A 55 8.96 -13.53 0.15
CA VAL A 55 8.26 -12.98 1.32
C VAL A 55 9.23 -12.14 2.17
N CYS A 56 10.42 -12.68 2.49
CA CYS A 56 11.46 -11.95 3.21
C CYS A 56 11.87 -10.67 2.48
N THR A 57 12.00 -10.74 1.15
CA THR A 57 12.25 -9.56 0.31
C THR A 57 11.11 -8.56 0.43
N GLY A 58 9.85 -9.00 0.40
CA GLY A 58 8.69 -8.14 0.59
C GLY A 58 8.67 -7.43 1.95
N PHE A 59 9.07 -8.11 3.03
CA PHE A 59 9.17 -7.48 4.34
C PHE A 59 10.29 -6.43 4.44
N ARG A 60 11.40 -6.61 3.70
CA ARG A 60 12.53 -5.67 3.72
C ARG A 60 12.39 -4.52 2.73
N GLN A 61 11.77 -4.79 1.58
CA GLN A 61 11.76 -3.90 0.41
C GLN A 61 10.36 -3.53 -0.07
N GLY A 62 9.31 -4.03 0.58
CA GLY A 62 7.92 -3.76 0.22
C GLY A 62 7.34 -4.80 -0.73
N PHE A 63 6.02 -4.98 -0.66
CA PHE A 63 5.27 -5.90 -1.51
C PHE A 63 4.74 -5.17 -2.75
N TRP A 64 4.89 -5.80 -3.92
CA TRP A 64 4.28 -5.29 -5.14
C TRP A 64 2.81 -5.74 -5.25
N PRO A 65 1.85 -4.82 -5.43
CA PRO A 65 0.42 -5.15 -5.45
C PRO A 65 -0.06 -5.78 -6.76
N ARG A 66 0.84 -6.22 -7.65
CA ARG A 66 0.53 -6.68 -9.02
C ARG A 66 -0.12 -5.60 -9.89
N ALA A 67 0.17 -4.34 -9.59
CA ALA A 67 -0.25 -3.24 -10.45
C ALA A 67 0.55 -3.26 -11.77
N VAL A 68 -0.13 -2.95 -12.86
CA VAL A 68 0.44 -2.64 -14.16
C VAL A 68 0.07 -1.20 -14.48
N ILE A 69 1.07 -0.31 -14.42
CA ILE A 69 0.92 1.13 -14.65
C ILE A 69 1.75 1.48 -15.88
N ASP A 70 1.17 1.29 -17.06
CA ASP A 70 1.81 1.51 -18.36
C ASP A 70 1.12 2.59 -19.18
N ASN A 71 0.15 3.29 -18.58
CA ASN A 71 -0.60 4.34 -19.26
C ASN A 71 0.18 5.68 -19.22
N PRO A 72 0.68 6.19 -20.36
CA PRO A 72 1.45 7.44 -20.42
C PRO A 72 0.60 8.69 -20.19
N GLU A 73 -0.73 8.59 -20.20
CA GLU A 73 -1.63 9.72 -19.90
C GLU A 73 -1.70 10.02 -18.39
N ILE A 74 -1.19 9.11 -17.55
CA ILE A 74 -1.13 9.34 -16.11
C ILE A 74 -0.13 10.45 -15.82
N PRO A 75 -0.53 11.55 -15.18
CA PRO A 75 0.39 12.63 -14.87
C PRO A 75 1.40 12.19 -13.82
N VAL A 76 2.59 12.81 -13.87
CA VAL A 76 3.69 12.57 -12.92
C VAL A 76 3.25 12.81 -11.47
N VAL A 77 2.34 13.76 -11.25
CA VAL A 77 1.68 13.98 -9.95
C VAL A 77 0.18 13.97 -10.18
N LEU A 78 -0.54 13.13 -9.43
CA LEU A 78 -1.99 13.01 -9.54
C LEU A 78 -2.66 13.25 -8.18
N ASP A 79 -3.22 14.44 -7.99
CA ASP A 79 -3.99 14.76 -6.79
C ASP A 79 -5.49 14.54 -7.03
N ARG A 80 -6.07 13.55 -6.34
CA ARG A 80 -7.51 13.28 -6.31
C ARG A 80 -8.11 13.51 -4.93
N SER A 81 -7.47 14.33 -4.10
CA SER A 81 -7.97 14.65 -2.78
C SER A 81 -9.37 15.27 -2.86
N ARG A 82 -10.24 14.88 -1.92
CA ARG A 82 -11.57 15.45 -1.75
C ARG A 82 -11.66 16.08 -0.38
N LYS A 83 -12.23 17.28 -0.30
CA LYS A 83 -12.42 17.97 0.97
C LYS A 83 -13.51 17.28 1.78
N LEU A 84 -13.23 17.04 3.06
CA LEU A 84 -14.25 16.65 4.03
C LEU A 84 -14.94 17.91 4.54
N HIS A 85 -16.26 18.00 4.34
CA HIS A 85 -17.03 19.20 4.71
C HIS A 85 -17.63 19.14 6.12
N ASP A 86 -17.93 17.96 6.65
CA ASP A 86 -18.44 17.81 8.03
C ASP A 86 -17.26 18.01 9.03
N PRO A 87 -17.33 18.97 9.96
CA PRO A 87 -16.30 19.18 10.97
C PRO A 87 -15.99 17.95 11.82
N ARG A 88 -16.98 17.10 12.12
CA ARG A 88 -16.78 15.86 12.88
C ARG A 88 -15.99 14.84 12.07
N HIS A 89 -16.21 14.79 10.75
CA HIS A 89 -15.42 13.94 9.85
C HIS A 89 -13.97 14.41 9.78
N LEU A 90 -13.75 15.73 9.73
CA LEU A 90 -12.42 16.32 9.74
C LEU A 90 -11.66 15.97 11.03
N VAL A 91 -12.28 16.19 12.19
CA VAL A 91 -11.69 15.86 13.50
C VAL A 91 -11.34 14.38 13.56
N PHE A 92 -12.29 13.51 13.21
CA PHE A 92 -12.06 12.06 13.19
C PHE A 92 -10.92 11.66 12.25
N ALA A 93 -10.87 12.20 11.03
CA ALA A 93 -9.83 11.89 10.06
C ALA A 93 -8.44 12.34 10.56
N CYS A 94 -8.35 13.52 11.19
CA CYS A 94 -7.11 14.00 11.79
C CYS A 94 -6.64 13.09 12.94
N GLU A 95 -7.54 12.70 13.84
CA GLU A 95 -7.20 11.78 14.93
C GLU A 95 -6.75 10.41 14.42
N GLN A 96 -7.39 9.88 13.37
CA GLN A 96 -6.95 8.62 12.75
C GLN A 96 -5.56 8.78 12.13
N ARG A 97 -5.32 9.84 11.35
CA ARG A 97 -4.00 10.15 10.79
C ARG A 97 -2.93 10.17 11.88
N ASP A 98 -3.17 10.90 12.97
CA ASP A 98 -2.17 11.07 14.03
C ASP A 98 -1.85 9.75 14.73
N LYS A 99 -2.83 8.86 14.89
CA LYS A 99 -2.63 7.50 15.39
C LYS A 99 -1.77 6.66 14.43
N GLU A 100 -2.11 6.65 13.14
CA GLU A 100 -1.37 5.89 12.13
C GLU A 100 0.08 6.41 11.96
N ILE A 101 0.32 7.72 12.11
CA ILE A 101 1.67 8.31 12.16
C ILE A 101 2.41 7.88 13.43
N ALA A 102 1.77 7.93 14.59
CA ALA A 102 2.38 7.50 15.86
C ALA A 102 2.79 6.02 15.83
N GLU A 103 2.01 5.18 15.15
CA GLU A 103 2.30 3.77 14.92
C GLU A 103 3.25 3.51 13.73
N ARG A 104 3.78 4.57 13.10
CA ARG A 104 4.70 4.51 11.94
C ARG A 104 4.14 3.79 10.71
N ARG A 105 2.82 3.67 10.62
CA ARG A 105 2.13 3.10 9.46
C ARG A 105 1.98 4.15 8.35
N PHE A 106 1.82 5.42 8.74
CA PHE A 106 1.91 6.56 7.84
C PHE A 106 3.20 7.34 8.08
N SER A 107 3.71 7.97 7.02
CA SER A 107 4.80 8.93 7.11
C SER A 107 4.33 10.25 7.72
N PRO A 108 5.25 11.11 8.21
CA PRO A 108 4.92 12.46 8.64
C PRO A 108 4.24 13.26 7.53
N THR A 109 3.43 14.26 7.90
CA THR A 109 2.76 15.12 6.93
C THR A 109 3.75 15.97 6.15
N PHE A 110 3.48 16.15 4.86
CA PHE A 110 4.26 16.96 3.95
C PHE A 110 3.33 17.85 3.10
N PRO A 111 3.78 19.04 2.67
CA PRO A 111 2.86 20.10 2.21
C PRO A 111 2.34 19.91 0.78
N VAL A 112 3.06 19.19 -0.07
CA VAL A 112 2.74 19.05 -1.50
C VAL A 112 3.16 17.68 -2.02
N LEU A 113 2.37 17.10 -2.92
CA LEU A 113 2.75 15.87 -3.61
C LEU A 113 4.04 16.05 -4.41
N LEU A 114 4.94 15.08 -4.26
CA LEU A 114 6.21 15.04 -4.99
C LEU A 114 6.06 14.27 -6.30
N PRO A 115 6.96 14.45 -7.29
CA PRO A 115 6.94 13.70 -8.53
C PRO A 115 6.87 12.18 -8.33
N GLY A 116 6.01 11.50 -9.09
CA GLY A 116 5.73 10.08 -8.96
C GLY A 116 4.69 9.74 -7.88
N MET A 117 4.24 10.70 -7.08
CA MET A 117 3.20 10.47 -6.07
C MET A 117 1.78 10.65 -6.63
N GLN A 118 0.87 9.86 -6.10
CA GLN A 118 -0.56 10.01 -6.33
C GLN A 118 -1.30 10.10 -5.00
N CYS A 119 -2.29 10.98 -4.92
CA CYS A 119 -3.25 11.02 -3.83
C CYS A 119 -4.55 10.31 -4.27
N VAL A 120 -5.17 9.63 -3.32
CA VAL A 120 -6.50 9.04 -3.46
C VAL A 120 -7.43 9.64 -2.41
N PRO A 121 -8.70 9.86 -2.75
CA PRO A 121 -9.62 10.45 -1.81
C PRO A 121 -9.89 9.51 -0.64
N VAL A 122 -10.00 10.11 0.54
CA VAL A 122 -10.39 9.44 1.76
C VAL A 122 -11.77 9.94 2.16
N VAL A 123 -12.65 9.02 2.52
CA VAL A 123 -14.01 9.31 2.98
C VAL A 123 -14.22 8.81 4.41
N VAL A 124 -15.05 9.52 5.16
CA VAL A 124 -15.46 9.14 6.50
C VAL A 124 -16.90 8.66 6.44
N VAL A 125 -17.13 7.43 6.90
CA VAL A 125 -18.44 6.76 6.84
C VAL A 125 -18.89 6.40 8.24
N PRO A 126 -20.16 6.63 8.62
CA PRO A 126 -20.70 6.16 9.89
C PRO A 126 -20.75 4.62 9.92
N LYS A 127 -20.44 4.03 11.08
CA LYS A 127 -20.62 2.60 11.30
C LYS A 127 -22.09 2.32 11.63
N PRO A 128 -22.74 1.36 10.96
CA PRO A 128 -24.13 0.99 11.25
C PRO A 128 -24.36 0.75 12.74
N HIS A 129 -25.49 1.23 13.25
CA HIS A 129 -25.93 1.05 14.65
C HIS A 129 -25.00 1.63 15.73
N THR A 130 -24.08 2.54 15.36
CA THR A 130 -23.19 3.20 16.32
C THR A 130 -22.99 4.68 15.98
N ASN A 131 -22.54 5.45 16.96
CA ASN A 131 -22.08 6.83 16.74
C ASN A 131 -20.60 6.91 16.32
N LYS A 132 -20.00 5.79 15.90
CA LYS A 132 -18.59 5.72 15.53
C LYS A 132 -18.43 5.87 14.02
N PHE A 133 -17.29 6.40 13.59
CA PHE A 133 -16.91 6.50 12.19
C PHE A 133 -15.90 5.42 11.79
N ARG A 134 -15.75 5.22 10.48
CA ARG A 134 -14.64 4.50 9.85
C ARG A 134 -14.07 5.35 8.71
N LEU A 135 -12.76 5.27 8.52
CA LEU A 135 -12.07 5.85 7.38
C LEU A 135 -12.09 4.82 6.25
N ALA A 136 -12.39 5.24 5.02
CA ALA A 136 -12.30 4.42 3.83
C ALA A 136 -11.54 5.17 2.74
N VAL A 137 -10.70 4.46 2.01
CA VAL A 137 -9.95 5.02 0.88
C VAL A 137 -10.67 4.64 -0.40
N ASP A 138 -11.00 5.62 -1.24
CA ASP A 138 -11.71 5.40 -2.50
C ASP A 138 -10.70 5.16 -3.63
N HIS A 139 -10.21 3.91 -3.72
CA HIS A 139 -9.33 3.45 -4.79
C HIS A 139 -10.03 3.32 -6.15
N SER A 140 -11.33 3.59 -6.22
CA SER A 140 -12.14 3.55 -7.43
C SER A 140 -12.37 4.96 -8.00
N ALA A 141 -11.81 6.01 -7.39
CA ALA A 141 -12.00 7.39 -7.81
C ALA A 141 -11.34 7.69 -9.16
N ASP A 142 -12.09 8.34 -10.03
CA ASP A 142 -11.60 8.90 -11.29
C ASP A 142 -10.78 10.19 -11.08
N PRO A 143 -9.88 10.54 -12.02
CA PRO A 143 -9.43 9.73 -13.16
C PRO A 143 -8.36 8.70 -12.76
N PHE A 144 -8.20 7.65 -13.58
CA PHE A 144 -7.25 6.55 -13.40
C PHE A 144 -7.37 5.82 -12.04
N PRO A 145 -8.48 5.10 -11.79
CA PRO A 145 -8.70 4.42 -10.53
C PRO A 145 -7.57 3.44 -10.19
N LEU A 146 -7.03 3.47 -8.97
CA LEU A 146 -5.93 2.56 -8.57
C LEU A 146 -6.31 1.08 -8.74
N ASN A 147 -7.56 0.74 -8.44
CA ASN A 147 -8.06 -0.62 -8.62
C ASN A 147 -8.09 -1.08 -10.08
N SER A 148 -8.06 -0.16 -11.05
CA SER A 148 -8.03 -0.51 -12.48
C SER A 148 -6.67 -1.03 -12.95
N PHE A 149 -5.59 -0.73 -12.22
CA PHE A 149 -4.23 -1.21 -12.54
C PHE A 149 -3.97 -2.65 -12.11
N ILE A 150 -4.86 -3.25 -11.33
CA ILE A 150 -4.71 -4.62 -10.86
C ILE A 150 -5.70 -5.49 -11.64
N ASN A 151 -5.19 -6.52 -12.31
CA ASN A 151 -6.05 -7.44 -13.05
C ASN A 151 -7.00 -8.17 -12.07
N ARG A 152 -8.29 -8.19 -12.36
CA ARG A 152 -9.30 -8.86 -11.51
C ARG A 152 -9.00 -10.34 -11.25
N ARG A 153 -8.27 -11.01 -12.15
CA ARG A 153 -7.82 -12.39 -11.98
C ARG A 153 -6.79 -12.54 -10.86
N ASP A 154 -6.01 -11.51 -10.61
CA ASP A 154 -4.93 -11.48 -9.62
C ASP A 154 -5.41 -11.07 -8.21
N VAL A 155 -6.66 -10.57 -8.09
CA VAL A 155 -7.25 -10.14 -6.80
C VAL A 155 -7.79 -11.33 -5.99
N LYS A 156 -8.07 -12.48 -6.62
CA LYS A 156 -8.62 -13.65 -5.94
C LYS A 156 -7.52 -14.41 -5.19
N ILE A 157 -7.53 -14.28 -3.87
CA ILE A 157 -6.75 -15.15 -2.98
C ILE A 157 -7.66 -16.33 -2.61
N LYS A 158 -7.28 -17.56 -3.00
CA LYS A 158 -7.85 -18.76 -2.38
C LYS A 158 -7.23 -18.85 -1.00
N MET A 159 -8.02 -18.60 0.04
CA MET A 159 -7.58 -18.89 1.41
C MET A 159 -7.60 -20.41 1.58
N ASP A 160 -6.53 -20.95 2.18
CA ASP A 160 -6.56 -22.32 2.67
C ASP A 160 -7.53 -22.36 3.86
N ASP A 161 -8.43 -23.34 3.87
CA ASP A 161 -9.33 -23.57 5.01
C ASP A 161 -8.81 -24.72 5.90
N LEU A 162 -9.52 -25.00 6.99
CA LEU A 162 -9.16 -26.09 7.90
C LEU A 162 -9.16 -27.47 7.21
N HIS A 163 -9.86 -27.64 6.09
CA HIS A 163 -9.87 -28.90 5.33
C HIS A 163 -8.63 -29.05 4.44
N ASP A 164 -8.01 -27.94 4.05
CA ASP A 164 -6.74 -27.94 3.31
C ASP A 164 -5.52 -28.29 4.20
N LEU A 165 -5.68 -28.35 5.53
CA LEU A 165 -4.60 -28.58 6.50
C LEU A 165 -4.47 -30.04 7.02
N GLY A 166 -5.38 -30.94 6.63
CA GLY A 166 -5.36 -32.37 7.00
C GLY A 166 -6.11 -32.72 8.28
#